data_AF-A0A0B8T289-F1
#
_entry.id   AF-A0A0B8T289-F1
#
_cell.length_a   1.000
_cell.length_b   1.000
_cell.length_c   1.000
_cell.angle_alpha   90.00
_cell.angle_beta   90.00
_cell.angle_gamma   90.00
#
_symmetry.space_group_name_H-M   'P 1'
#
loop_
_entity.id
_entity.type
_entity.pdbx_description
1 polymer ?
#
loop_
_entity_poly.entity_id
_entity_poly.type
_entity_poly.pdbx_seq_one_letter_code
_entity_poly.pdbx_strand_id
1 'polypeptide(L)' 'MNQKFIIKFEQGTLEQSYKVAETDVIGGVNGVFELLDDTFIQAVLDSFNVMRASFIEAYKRYES' A
#
# COMPACT_ATOMS: atom_id res chain seq x y z
N MET A 1 4.28 24.56 4.54
CA MET A 1 4.82 23.19 4.71
C MET A 1 3.85 22.22 4.07
N ASN A 2 4.32 21.28 3.25
CA ASN A 2 3.47 20.27 2.60
C ASN A 2 3.53 18.99 3.46
N GLN A 3 2.90 19.02 4.64
CA GLN A 3 2.98 17.91 5.58
C GLN A 3 2.09 16.75 5.09
N LYS A 4 2.68 15.55 5.03
CA LYS A 4 2.00 14.34 4.54
C LYS A 4 2.29 13.19 5.48
N PHE A 5 1.27 12.37 5.73
CA PHE A 5 1.45 11.05 6.29
C PHE A 5 1.89 10.08 5.19
N ILE A 6 2.73 9.12 5.56
CA ILE A 6 3.14 8.01 4.69
C ILE A 6 2.67 6.73 5.37
N ILE A 7 1.79 6.00 4.69
CA ILE A 7 1.36 4.66 5.08
C ILE A 7 2.14 3.68 4.21
N LYS A 8 2.85 2.74 4.84
CA LYS A 8 3.65 1.75 4.15
C LYS A 8 3.25 0.34 4.59
N PHE A 9 2.97 -0.50 3.61
CA PHE A 9 2.79 -1.93 3.81
C PHE A 9 3.95 -2.68 3.15
N GLU A 10 4.40 -3.74 3.82
CA GLU A 10 5.49 -4.59 3.34
C GLU A 10 5.09 -6.06 3.40
N GLN A 11 5.39 -6.82 2.35
CA GLN A 11 5.22 -8.27 2.32
C GLN A 11 6.42 -8.94 1.64
N GLY A 12 7.40 -9.34 2.46
CA GLY A 12 8.67 -9.86 1.98
C GLY A 12 9.46 -8.76 1.24
N THR A 13 9.69 -8.94 -0.06
CA THR A 13 10.42 -7.97 -0.90
C THR A 13 9.52 -6.96 -1.62
N LEU A 14 8.21 -6.99 -1.38
CA LEU A 14 7.23 -6.11 -2.01
C LEU A 14 6.82 -4.99 -1.03
N GLU A 15 6.66 -3.78 -1.56
CA GLU A 15 6.24 -2.59 -0.80
C GLU A 15 5.07 -1.89 -1.51
N GLN A 16 4.05 -1.47 -0.75
CA GLN A 16 3.00 -0.56 -1.18
C GLN A 16 3.01 0.69 -0.29
N SER A 17 3.15 1.87 -0.90
CA SER A 17 3.32 3.14 -0.20
C SER A 17 2.26 4.16 -0.62
N TYR A 18 1.49 4.68 0.36
CA TYR A 18 0.44 5.67 0.16
C TYR A 18 0.83 7.00 0.84
N LYS A 19 0.71 8.11 0.12
CA LYS A 19 0.96 9.46 0.64
C LYS A 19 -0.36 10.19 0.82
N VAL A 20 -0.68 10.55 2.06
CA VAL A 20 -1.93 11.24 2.41
C VAL A 20 -1.57 12.63 2.92
N ALA A 21 -2.19 13.67 2.39
CA ALA A 21 -1.98 15.02 2.91
C ALA A 21 -2.63 15.15 4.29
N GLU A 22 -1.96 15.79 5.25
CA GLU A 22 -2.53 15.98 6.59
C GLU A 22 -3.85 16.74 6.57
N THR A 23 -4.02 17.66 5.60
CA THR A 23 -5.26 18.43 5.40
C THR A 23 -6.46 17.57 5.04
N ASP A 24 -6.22 16.37 4.49
CA ASP A 24 -7.26 15.47 4.01
C ASP A 24 -7.68 14.46 5.10
N VAL A 25 -6.97 14.44 6.25
CA VAL A 25 -7.23 13.51 7.35
C VAL A 25 -7.91 14.23 8.51
N ILE A 26 -9.20 13.99 8.67
CA ILE A 26 -9.96 14.47 9.81
C ILE A 26 -9.42 13.80 11.08
N GLY A 27 -9.15 14.59 12.13
CA GLY A 27 -8.60 14.06 13.39
C GLY A 27 -7.09 13.77 13.37
N GLY A 28 -6.37 14.18 12.31
CA GLY A 28 -4.91 14.02 12.22
C GLY A 28 -4.51 12.55 12.17
N VAL A 29 -3.47 12.16 12.92
CA VAL A 29 -2.96 10.78 12.90
C VAL A 29 -4.02 9.72 13.27
N ASN A 30 -5.02 10.07 14.08
CA ASN A 30 -6.10 9.12 14.43
C ASN A 30 -6.98 8.77 13.22
N GLY A 31 -7.29 9.74 12.37
CA GLY A 31 -8.02 9.49 11.13
C GLY A 31 -7.23 8.60 10.15
N VAL A 32 -5.90 8.60 10.23
CA VAL A 32 -5.08 7.64 9.47
C VAL A 32 -5.38 6.22 9.90
N PHE A 33 -5.53 5.94 11.20
CA PHE A 33 -5.88 4.60 11.68
C PHE A 33 -7.30 4.18 11.27
N GLU A 34 -8.23 5.12 11.17
CA GLU A 34 -9.58 4.84 10.66
C GLU A 34 -9.57 4.47 9.16
N LEU A 35 -8.65 5.03 8.37
CA LEU A 35 -8.45 4.63 6.97
C LEU A 35 -7.87 3.22 6.83
N LEU A 36 -7.25 2.68 7.88
CA LEU A 36 -6.67 1.33 7.90
C LEU A 36 -7.72 0.27 8.33
N ASP A 37 -8.92 0.37 7.78
CA ASP A 37 -10.01 -0.56 8.07
C ASP A 37 -9.79 -1.94 7.40
N ASP A 38 -10.57 -2.93 7.84
CA ASP A 38 -10.47 -4.31 7.34
C ASP A 38 -10.67 -4.40 5.81
N THR A 39 -11.50 -3.53 5.23
CA THR A 39 -11.77 -3.53 3.79
C THR A 39 -10.54 -3.06 3.02
N PHE A 40 -9.91 -1.98 3.46
CA PHE A 40 -8.70 -1.45 2.86
C PHE A 40 -7.52 -2.41 3.06
N ILE A 41 -7.38 -2.98 4.26
CA ILE A 41 -6.35 -3.99 4.54
C ILE A 41 -6.50 -5.20 3.62
N GLN A 42 -7.72 -5.71 3.42
CA GLN A 42 -7.95 -6.82 2.50
C GLN A 42 -7.57 -6.46 1.05
N ALA A 43 -7.92 -5.25 0.60
CA ALA A 43 -7.53 -4.77 -0.73
C ALA A 43 -6.00 -4.65 -0.91
N VAL A 44 -5.28 -4.21 0.14
CA VAL A 44 -3.81 -4.18 0.15
C VAL A 44 -3.23 -5.58 0.03
N LEU A 45 -3.80 -6.57 0.74
CA LEU A 45 -3.37 -7.98 0.65
C LEU A 45 -3.59 -8.54 -0.75
N ASP A 46 -4.75 -8.27 -1.36
CA ASP A 46 -5.05 -8.72 -2.72
C ASP A 46 -4.10 -8.07 -3.74
N SER A 47 -3.78 -6.79 -3.55
CA SER A 47 -2.78 -6.08 -4.36
C SER A 47 -1.40 -6.73 -4.26
N PHE A 48 -0.96 -7.16 -3.07
CA PHE A 48 0.31 -7.90 -2.95
C PHE A 48 0.31 -9.22 -3.72
N ASN A 49 -0.82 -9.94 -3.75
CA ASN A 49 -0.94 -11.15 -4.55
C ASN A 49 -0.76 -10.86 -6.03
N VAL A 50 -1.39 -9.79 -6.53
CA VAL A 50 -1.25 -9.34 -7.92
C VAL A 50 0.17 -8.89 -8.23
N MET A 51 0.81 -8.12 -7.34
CA MET A 51 2.20 -7.69 -7.50
C MET A 51 3.14 -8.89 -7.62
N ARG A 52 2.99 -9.89 -6.74
CA ARG A 52 3.82 -11.10 -6.77
C ARG A 52 3.60 -11.88 -8.07
N ALA A 53 2.35 -12.11 -8.45
CA ALA A 53 2.04 -12.82 -9.70
C ALA A 53 2.64 -12.09 -10.91
N SER A 54 2.46 -10.77 -11.00
CA SER A 54 2.98 -9.95 -12.09
C SER A 54 4.51 -10.02 -12.17
N PHE A 55 5.19 -9.98 -11.03
CA PHE A 55 6.65 -10.10 -10.97
C PHE A 55 7.14 -11.49 -11.41
N ILE A 56 6.50 -12.55 -10.96
CA ILE A 56 6.81 -13.94 -11.38
C ILE A 56 6.63 -14.10 -12.88
N GLU A 57 5.52 -13.62 -13.44
CA GLU A 57 5.26 -13.72 -14.88
C GLU A 57 6.25 -12.90 -15.71
N ALA A 58 6.69 -11.74 -15.21
CA ALA A 58 7.76 -10.98 -15.85
C ALA A 58 9.08 -11.76 -15.89
N TYR A 59 9.41 -12.44 -14.78
CA TYR A 59 10.62 -13.26 -14.69
C TYR A 59 10.58 -14.45 -15.64
N LYS A 60 9.46 -15.18 -15.69
CA LYS A 60 9.26 -16.30 -16.63
C LYS A 60 9.48 -15.88 -18.09
N ARG A 61 8.95 -14.73 -18.50
CA ARG A 61 9.14 -14.20 -19.86
C ARG A 61 10.58 -13.82 -20.16
N TYR A 62 11.33 -13.35 -19.15
CA TYR A 62 12.74 -13.00 -19.31
C TYR A 62 13.63 -14.25 -19.48
N GLU A 63 13.29 -15.36 -18.83
CA GLU A 63 14.01 -16.63 -18.93
C GLU A 63 13.62 -17.48 -20.17
N SER A 64 12.67 -17.03 -20.99
CA SER A 64 12.14 -17.75 -22.16
C SER A 64 12.87 -17.43 -23.46
#